data_AF-A0A5E4N4P7-F1
#
_entry.id   AF-A0A5E4N4P7-F1
#
_cell.length_a   1.000
_cell.length_b   1.000
_cell.length_c   1.000
_cell.angle_alpha   90.00
_cell.angle_beta   90.00
_cell.angle_gamma   90.00
#
_symmetry.space_group_name_H-M   'P 1'
#
loop_
_entity.id
_entity.type
_entity.pdbx_description
1 polymer ?
#
loop_
_entity_poly.entity_id
_entity_poly.type
_entity_poly.pdbx_seq_one_letter_code
_entity_poly.pdbx_strand_id
1 'polypeptide(L)'
;MHPEFLINCGPNTRKWLSKFYTDIQQSGTLPPELRKSKIIAIVKPGKSNDRPENYRPIALLSACYKLLERIIYNRISPIILNTIPVEQAGFRPGRSCSDQVLSLTTYIEAGFRNRLKSAAVFIDLTAAYDTVWRQGLLYRLLHTIRCRNTVQLINTILTNRSFKVHMNDKISNSRTLNNGLAQGSVLAPLLFNVYIADLPMTHSIKFAYADDLAIVNSTHRPQ
;
A
#
# COMPACT_ATOMS: atom_id res chain seq x y z
N MET A 1 18.23 10.09 -12.41
CA MET A 1 18.38 11.11 -11.36
C MET A 1 18.46 10.41 -10.02
N HIS A 2 19.56 10.62 -9.30
CA HIS A 2 19.81 10.02 -7.99
C HIS A 2 19.08 10.80 -6.87
N PRO A 3 18.62 10.16 -5.78
CA PRO A 3 17.97 10.85 -4.66
C PRO A 3 18.84 11.97 -4.06
N GLU A 4 20.16 11.79 -4.02
CA GLU A 4 21.15 12.74 -3.51
C GLU A 4 21.11 14.08 -4.25
N PHE A 5 20.80 14.06 -5.55
CA PHE A 5 20.60 15.29 -6.32
C PHE A 5 19.40 16.09 -5.80
N LEU A 6 18.29 15.42 -5.49
CA LEU A 6 17.09 16.09 -4.99
C LEU A 6 17.32 16.70 -3.60
N ILE A 7 18.09 16.03 -2.74
CA ILE A 7 18.43 16.49 -1.39
C ILE A 7 19.31 17.76 -1.46
N ASN A 8 20.34 17.71 -2.31
CA ASN A 8 21.37 18.75 -2.37
C ASN A 8 21.10 19.83 -3.44
N CYS A 9 19.95 19.78 -4.12
CA CYS A 9 19.67 20.76 -5.17
C CYS A 9 19.50 22.19 -4.62
N GLY A 10 20.01 23.16 -5.38
CA GLY A 10 19.94 24.58 -5.05
C GLY A 10 18.52 25.17 -5.15
N PRO A 11 18.33 26.42 -4.69
CA PRO A 11 17.01 27.06 -4.58
C PRO A 11 16.27 27.18 -5.92
N ASN A 12 16.99 27.39 -7.03
CA ASN A 12 16.38 27.49 -8.36
C ASN A 12 15.78 26.16 -8.81
N THR A 13 16.48 25.04 -8.59
CA THR A 13 15.97 23.70 -8.89
C THR A 13 14.76 23.36 -8.03
N ARG A 14 14.76 23.74 -6.74
CA ARG A 14 13.60 23.54 -5.85
C ARG A 14 12.38 24.33 -6.34
N LYS A 15 12.56 25.60 -6.73
CA LYS A 15 11.50 26.43 -7.33
C LYS A 15 10.94 25.79 -8.60
N TRP A 16 11.82 25.30 -9.48
CA TRP A 16 11.41 24.61 -10.70
C TRP A 16 10.63 23.33 -10.41
N LEU A 17 11.13 22.46 -9.50
CA LEU A 17 10.43 21.24 -9.08
C LEU A 17 9.06 21.54 -8.47
N SER A 18 8.97 22.58 -7.63
CA SER A 18 7.69 23.00 -7.05
C SER A 18 6.69 23.40 -8.12
N LYS A 19 7.12 24.19 -9.11
CA LYS A 19 6.28 24.58 -10.25
C LYS A 19 5.85 23.34 -11.06
N PHE A 20 6.80 22.48 -11.41
CA PHE A 20 6.56 21.25 -12.15
C PHE A 20 5.52 20.34 -11.48
N TYR A 21 5.63 20.09 -10.16
CA TYR A 21 4.63 19.27 -9.46
C TYR A 21 3.28 19.98 -9.28
N THR A 22 3.27 21.31 -9.23
CA THR A 22 2.03 22.10 -9.21
C THR A 22 1.31 21.97 -10.55
N ASP A 23 2.03 22.08 -11.66
CA ASP A 23 1.49 21.93 -13.02
C ASP A 23 0.92 20.52 -13.23
N ILE A 24 1.60 19.48 -12.73
CA ILE A 24 1.08 18.09 -12.72
C ILE A 24 -0.22 18.00 -11.93
N GLN A 25 -0.29 18.61 -10.75
CA GLN A 25 -1.48 18.56 -9.92
C GLN A 25 -2.67 19.31 -10.52
N GLN A 26 -2.41 20.45 -11.17
CA GLN A 26 -3.45 21.25 -11.82
C GLN A 26 -3.96 20.58 -13.10
N SER A 27 -3.06 20.06 -13.92
CA SER A 27 -3.42 19.39 -15.18
C SER A 27 -3.99 17.97 -14.96
N GLY A 28 -3.63 17.32 -13.86
CA GLY A 28 -3.96 15.91 -13.61
C GLY A 28 -3.21 14.94 -14.54
N THR A 29 -2.20 15.43 -15.28
CA THR A 29 -1.44 14.65 -16.27
C THR A 29 -0.04 14.33 -15.77
N LEU A 30 0.47 13.17 -16.19
CA LEU A 30 1.81 12.71 -15.85
C LEU A 30 2.66 12.61 -17.12
N PRO A 31 3.89 13.15 -17.11
CA PRO A 31 4.85 12.88 -18.16
C PRO A 31 5.05 11.37 -18.38
N PRO A 32 5.10 10.88 -19.63
CA PRO A 32 5.27 9.46 -19.94
C PRO A 32 6.49 8.82 -19.26
N GLU A 33 7.57 9.59 -19.08
CA GLU A 33 8.82 9.17 -18.44
C GLU A 33 8.60 8.78 -16.97
N LEU A 34 7.72 9.50 -16.27
CA LEU A 34 7.39 9.23 -14.88
C LEU A 34 6.53 7.97 -14.73
N ARG A 35 5.87 7.50 -15.79
CA ARG A 35 5.04 6.27 -15.78
C ARG A 35 5.83 4.99 -16.02
N LYS A 36 7.13 5.09 -16.34
CA LYS A 36 7.99 3.94 -16.61
C LYS A 36 8.62 3.45 -15.31
N SER A 37 8.62 2.13 -15.13
CA SER A 37 9.25 1.48 -13.98
C SER A 37 10.11 0.29 -14.40
N LYS A 38 11.15 0.02 -13.64
CA LYS A 38 11.98 -1.20 -13.77
C LYS A 38 11.55 -2.17 -12.69
N ILE A 39 11.08 -3.36 -13.06
CA ILE A 39 10.82 -4.43 -12.08
C ILE A 39 12.09 -5.26 -11.93
N ILE A 40 12.53 -5.43 -10.69
CA ILE A 40 13.51 -6.44 -10.31
C ILE A 40 12.81 -7.56 -9.54
N ALA A 41 13.19 -8.80 -9.78
CA ALA A 41 12.62 -9.97 -9.12
C ALA A 41 13.56 -10.42 -8.00
N ILE A 42 13.12 -10.37 -6.75
CA ILE A 42 13.91 -10.81 -5.58
C ILE A 42 13.36 -12.15 -5.10
N VAL A 43 14.22 -13.16 -4.98
CA VAL A 43 13.82 -14.48 -4.47
C VAL A 43 13.35 -14.36 -3.01
N LYS A 44 12.21 -14.97 -2.70
CA LYS A 44 11.69 -15.06 -1.33
C LYS A 44 12.68 -15.84 -0.46
N PRO A 45 12.97 -15.39 0.78
CA PRO A 45 13.89 -16.10 1.68
C PRO A 45 13.52 -17.58 1.82
N GLY A 46 14.51 -18.46 1.69
CA GLY A 46 14.33 -19.91 1.84
C GLY A 46 13.56 -20.61 0.69
N LYS A 47 13.32 -19.94 -0.43
CA LYS A 47 12.66 -20.52 -1.62
C LYS A 47 13.67 -20.70 -2.77
N SER A 48 13.40 -21.68 -3.63
CA SER A 48 14.24 -21.92 -4.82
C SER A 48 13.99 -20.87 -5.90
N ASN A 49 14.98 -20.68 -6.78
CA ASN A 49 14.92 -19.72 -7.89
C ASN A 49 14.27 -20.29 -9.17
N ASP A 50 13.76 -21.53 -9.12
CA ASP A 50 13.24 -22.27 -10.28
C ASP A 50 11.83 -21.84 -10.69
N ARG A 51 11.04 -21.27 -9.77
CA ARG A 51 9.64 -20.96 -9.98
C ARG A 51 9.34 -19.46 -9.88
N PRO A 52 8.56 -18.85 -10.80
CA PRO A 52 8.21 -17.44 -10.76
C PRO A 52 7.49 -17.00 -9.47
N GLU A 53 6.65 -17.87 -8.90
CA GLU A 53 5.91 -17.65 -7.64
C GLU A 53 6.81 -17.44 -6.41
N ASN A 54 8.08 -17.87 -6.50
CA ASN A 54 9.07 -17.67 -5.46
C ASN A 54 9.73 -16.29 -5.51
N TYR A 55 9.40 -15.45 -6.47
CA TYR A 55 9.96 -14.10 -6.58
C TYR A 55 8.98 -13.04 -6.04
N ARG A 56 9.53 -11.95 -5.51
CA ARG A 56 8.83 -10.71 -5.23
C ARG A 56 9.21 -9.68 -6.30
N PRO A 57 8.25 -9.19 -7.11
CA PRO A 57 8.51 -8.15 -8.08
C PRO A 57 8.58 -6.79 -7.38
N ILE A 58 9.75 -6.15 -7.34
CA ILE A 58 9.92 -4.80 -6.80
C ILE A 58 9.97 -3.79 -7.94
N ALA A 59 9.05 -2.83 -7.93
CA ALA A 59 9.01 -1.73 -8.88
C ALA A 59 9.99 -0.61 -8.45
N LEU A 60 11.06 -0.46 -9.22
CA LEU A 60 11.99 0.65 -9.13
C LEU A 60 11.42 1.84 -9.90
N LEU A 61 10.74 2.71 -9.15
CA LEU A 61 10.21 3.99 -9.61
C LEU A 61 11.30 5.06 -9.60
N SER A 62 11.21 6.04 -10.51
CA SER A 62 12.14 7.17 -10.55
C SER A 62 12.06 8.00 -9.26
N ALA A 63 13.18 8.64 -8.87
CA ALA A 63 13.22 9.49 -7.70
C ALA A 63 12.20 10.65 -7.78
N CYS A 64 12.02 11.23 -8.98
CA CYS A 64 11.00 12.27 -9.21
C CYS A 64 9.58 11.74 -9.01
N TYR A 65 9.29 10.52 -9.46
CA TYR A 65 7.97 9.90 -9.23
C TYR A 65 7.72 9.68 -7.73
N LYS A 66 8.70 9.14 -7.00
CA LYS A 66 8.59 8.95 -5.55
C LYS A 66 8.44 10.27 -4.80
N LEU A 67 9.08 11.35 -5.27
CA LEU A 67 8.91 12.69 -4.70
C LEU A 67 7.47 13.21 -4.91
N LEU A 68 6.90 13.06 -6.11
CA LEU A 68 5.49 13.37 -6.36
C LEU A 68 4.56 12.57 -5.44
N GLU A 69 4.76 11.25 -5.35
CA GLU A 69 3.98 10.39 -4.47
C GLU A 69 4.09 10.82 -2.99
N ARG A 70 5.28 11.21 -2.54
CA ARG A 70 5.52 11.73 -1.19
C ARG A 70 4.77 13.04 -0.93
N ILE A 71 4.78 13.96 -1.90
CA ILE A 71 4.03 15.22 -1.81
C ILE A 71 2.53 14.94 -1.64
N ILE A 72 1.99 14.01 -2.44
CA ILE A 72 0.57 13.61 -2.35
C ILE A 72 0.29 12.93 -1.01
N TYR A 73 1.13 11.97 -0.61
CA TYR A 73 1.04 11.24 0.66
C TYR A 73 0.93 12.20 1.84
N ASN A 74 1.82 13.21 1.92
CA ASN A 74 1.84 14.16 3.01
C ASN A 74 0.54 14.99 3.10
N ARG A 75 -0.14 15.21 1.98
CA ARG A 75 -1.41 15.96 1.94
C ARG A 75 -2.62 15.11 2.30
N ILE A 76 -2.66 13.85 1.88
CA ILE A 76 -3.85 12.99 2.04
C ILE A 76 -3.78 12.07 3.26
N SER A 77 -2.58 11.75 3.76
CA SER A 77 -2.42 10.81 4.88
C SER A 77 -3.14 11.24 6.15
N PRO A 78 -3.15 12.52 6.59
CA PRO A 78 -3.87 12.89 7.81
C PRO A 78 -5.39 12.68 7.68
N ILE A 79 -5.92 12.84 6.46
CA ILE A 79 -7.35 12.66 6.18
C ILE A 79 -7.69 11.17 6.17
N ILE A 80 -6.91 10.38 5.42
CA ILE A 80 -7.15 8.94 5.26
C ILE A 80 -6.95 8.20 6.58
N LEU A 81 -5.89 8.48 7.33
CA LEU A 81 -5.55 7.73 8.55
C LEU A 81 -6.63 7.84 9.63
N ASN A 82 -7.43 8.91 9.60
CA ASN A 82 -8.58 9.10 10.49
C ASN A 82 -9.80 8.26 10.10
N THR A 83 -9.86 7.73 8.88
CA THR A 83 -10.95 6.86 8.42
C THR A 83 -10.59 5.37 8.47
N ILE A 84 -9.34 5.03 8.74
CA ILE A 84 -8.89 3.63 8.81
C ILE A 84 -9.31 3.01 10.15
N PRO A 85 -9.99 1.84 10.14
CA PRO A 85 -10.38 1.12 11.35
C PRO A 85 -9.20 0.91 12.31
N VAL A 86 -9.45 0.97 13.61
CA VAL A 86 -8.39 0.83 14.64
C VAL A 86 -7.74 -0.56 14.59
N GLU A 87 -8.49 -1.55 14.12
CA GLU A 87 -8.12 -2.95 13.94
C GLU A 87 -7.02 -3.14 12.90
N GLN A 88 -6.86 -2.21 11.94
CA GLN A 88 -5.77 -2.22 10.96
C GLN A 88 -4.60 -1.39 11.51
N ALA A 89 -3.53 -2.08 11.91
CA ALA A 89 -2.32 -1.48 12.46
C ALA A 89 -1.20 -1.28 11.41
N GLY A 90 -1.26 -2.00 10.28
CA GLY A 90 -0.22 -1.95 9.26
C GLY A 90 -0.07 -0.57 8.63
N PHE A 91 1.18 -0.18 8.37
CA PHE A 91 1.53 1.08 7.70
C PHE A 91 0.96 2.34 8.38
N ARG A 92 0.72 2.29 9.70
CA ARG A 92 0.26 3.45 10.48
C ARG A 92 1.37 3.99 11.39
N PRO A 93 1.54 5.31 11.47
CA PRO A 93 2.43 5.91 12.46
C PRO A 93 2.03 5.50 13.87
N GLY A 94 3.01 5.12 14.70
CA GLY A 94 2.78 4.76 16.11
C GLY A 94 2.08 3.42 16.32
N ARG A 95 2.04 2.54 15.32
CA ARG A 95 1.53 1.17 15.43
C ARG A 95 2.57 0.19 14.89
N SER A 96 2.80 -0.90 15.61
CA SER A 96 3.71 -1.97 15.21
C SER A 96 3.01 -3.33 15.16
N CYS A 97 3.66 -4.29 14.50
CA CYS A 97 3.20 -5.68 14.51
C CYS A 97 3.19 -6.24 15.94
N SER A 98 4.19 -5.89 16.76
CA SER A 98 4.25 -6.29 18.17
C SER A 98 3.07 -5.78 18.98
N ASP A 99 2.62 -4.53 18.78
CA ASP A 99 1.43 -4.00 19.46
C ASP A 99 0.17 -4.79 19.08
N GLN A 100 0.08 -5.21 17.82
CA GLN A 100 -1.05 -5.98 17.31
C GLN A 100 -1.07 -7.40 17.88
N VAL A 101 0.10 -8.06 17.95
CA VAL A 101 0.26 -9.37 18.59
C VAL A 101 -0.05 -9.30 20.09
N LEU A 102 0.41 -8.24 20.77
CA LEU A 102 0.10 -8.01 22.18
C LEU A 102 -1.42 -7.82 22.39
N SER A 103 -2.07 -7.05 21.52
CA SER A 103 -3.52 -6.83 21.59
C SER A 103 -4.30 -8.13 21.40
N LEU A 104 -3.89 -8.95 20.42
CA LEU A 104 -4.46 -10.27 20.14
C LEU A 104 -4.30 -11.23 21.34
N THR A 105 -3.08 -11.35 21.86
CA THR A 105 -2.78 -12.23 23.00
C THR A 105 -3.50 -11.80 24.27
N THR A 106 -3.52 -10.49 24.56
CA THR A 106 -4.27 -9.93 25.70
C THR A 106 -5.76 -10.26 25.62
N TYR A 107 -6.37 -10.18 24.43
CA TYR A 107 -7.78 -10.54 24.24
C TYR A 107 -8.03 -12.02 24.55
N ILE A 108 -7.17 -12.92 24.05
CA ILE A 108 -7.28 -14.36 24.29
C ILE A 108 -7.08 -14.68 25.77
N GLU A 109 -6.08 -14.10 26.42
CA GLU A 109 -5.83 -14.30 27.85
C GLU A 109 -6.99 -13.80 28.73
N ALA A 110 -7.56 -12.64 28.40
CA ALA A 110 -8.73 -12.11 29.09
C ALA A 110 -9.94 -13.05 28.95
N GLY A 111 -10.16 -13.61 27.76
CA GLY A 111 -11.18 -14.64 27.54
C GLY A 111 -10.93 -15.89 28.39
N PHE A 112 -9.70 -16.37 28.42
CA PHE A 112 -9.30 -17.54 29.21
C PHE A 112 -9.55 -17.33 30.72
N ARG A 113 -9.19 -16.16 31.27
CA ARG A 113 -9.46 -15.80 32.68
C ARG A 113 -10.96 -15.81 33.01
N ASN A 114 -11.80 -15.47 32.04
CA ASN A 114 -13.26 -15.52 32.15
C ASN A 114 -13.86 -16.89 31.79
N ARG A 115 -13.05 -17.95 31.72
CA ARG A 115 -13.47 -19.33 31.36
C ARG A 115 -14.14 -19.42 29.99
N LEU A 116 -13.81 -18.51 29.06
CA LEU A 116 -14.22 -18.57 27.66
C LEU A 116 -13.22 -19.43 26.87
N LYS A 117 -13.68 -19.96 25.74
CA LYS A 117 -12.83 -20.57 24.71
C LYS A 117 -12.69 -19.61 23.55
N SER A 118 -11.47 -19.29 23.17
CA SER A 118 -11.16 -18.45 22.02
C SER A 118 -10.85 -19.30 20.80
N ALA A 119 -11.40 -18.93 19.65
CA ALA A 119 -11.03 -19.46 18.35
C ALA A 119 -10.52 -18.31 17.48
N ALA A 120 -9.37 -18.51 16.84
CA ALA A 120 -8.75 -17.56 15.94
C ALA A 120 -8.66 -18.16 14.53
N VAL A 121 -9.06 -17.37 13.53
CA VAL A 121 -8.91 -17.69 12.11
C VAL A 121 -7.90 -16.71 11.51
N PHE A 122 -6.83 -17.24 10.94
CA PHE A 122 -5.82 -16.45 10.25
C PHE A 122 -6.08 -16.51 8.75
N ILE A 123 -6.15 -15.34 8.12
CA ILE A 123 -6.45 -15.14 6.70
C ILE A 123 -5.22 -14.48 6.07
N ASP A 124 -4.66 -15.17 5.07
CA ASP A 124 -3.56 -14.67 4.24
C ASP A 124 -4.11 -14.31 2.86
N LEU A 125 -3.92 -13.05 2.45
CA LEU A 125 -4.43 -12.53 1.19
C LEU A 125 -3.43 -12.79 0.07
N THR A 126 -3.81 -13.66 -0.87
CA THR A 126 -2.95 -13.98 -2.00
C THR A 126 -2.71 -12.75 -2.89
N ALA A 127 -1.43 -12.39 -3.07
CA ALA A 127 -0.99 -11.30 -3.94
C ALA A 127 -1.75 -9.98 -3.69
N ALA A 128 -1.97 -9.64 -2.41
CA ALA A 128 -2.90 -8.60 -1.97
C ALA A 128 -2.70 -7.25 -2.68
N TYR A 129 -1.46 -6.84 -2.91
CA TYR A 129 -1.17 -5.58 -3.61
C TYR A 129 -1.48 -5.65 -5.11
N ASP A 130 -1.17 -6.78 -5.76
CA ASP A 130 -1.36 -6.95 -7.20
C ASP A 130 -2.84 -7.10 -7.58
N THR A 131 -3.67 -7.55 -6.63
CA THR A 131 -5.11 -7.83 -6.83
C THR A 131 -6.02 -6.67 -6.47
N VAL A 132 -5.49 -5.54 -5.95
CA VAL A 132 -6.30 -4.36 -5.59
C VAL A 132 -7.13 -3.89 -6.79
N TRP A 133 -8.45 -3.89 -6.59
CA TRP A 133 -9.41 -3.41 -7.57
C TRP A 133 -9.44 -1.87 -7.60
N ARG A 134 -8.90 -1.30 -8.68
CA ARG A 134 -8.70 0.14 -8.83
C ARG A 134 -10.00 0.93 -8.73
N GLN A 135 -11.07 0.51 -9.39
CA GLN A 135 -12.34 1.25 -9.40
C GLN A 135 -12.97 1.31 -7.99
N GLY A 136 -12.95 0.21 -7.24
CA GLY A 136 -13.40 0.18 -5.84
C GLY A 136 -12.58 1.10 -4.94
N LEU A 137 -11.24 1.06 -5.08
CA LEU A 137 -10.36 1.98 -4.36
C LEU A 137 -10.66 3.45 -4.68
N LEU A 138 -10.82 3.80 -5.95
CA LEU A 138 -11.15 5.17 -6.37
C LEU A 138 -12.51 5.61 -5.85
N TYR A 139 -13.50 4.74 -5.88
CA TYR A 139 -14.82 5.00 -5.29
C TYR A 139 -14.68 5.37 -3.81
N ARG A 140 -13.89 4.62 -3.03
CA ARG A 140 -13.62 4.95 -1.62
C ARG A 140 -12.90 6.29 -1.45
N LEU A 141 -11.85 6.53 -2.21
CA LEU A 141 -11.12 7.81 -2.16
C LEU A 141 -12.01 9.01 -2.46
N LEU A 142 -13.00 8.86 -3.35
CA LEU A 142 -13.99 9.91 -3.64
C LEU A 142 -14.91 10.20 -2.43
N HIS A 143 -15.14 9.24 -1.53
CA HIS A 143 -15.93 9.47 -0.32
C HIS A 143 -15.10 10.00 0.85
N THR A 144 -13.79 9.73 0.85
CA THR A 144 -12.87 10.17 1.91
C THR A 144 -12.22 11.53 1.61
N ILE A 145 -11.84 11.80 0.36
CA ILE A 145 -11.09 12.99 -0.04
C ILE A 145 -12.03 13.97 -0.76
N ARG A 146 -12.18 15.18 -0.20
CA ARG A 146 -13.01 16.25 -0.77
C ARG A 146 -12.48 16.76 -2.12
N CYS A 147 -11.16 16.88 -2.27
CA CYS A 147 -10.54 17.41 -3.49
C CYS A 147 -10.56 16.39 -4.63
N ARG A 148 -11.49 16.56 -5.58
CA ARG A 148 -11.65 15.68 -6.76
C ARG A 148 -10.39 15.62 -7.63
N ASN A 149 -9.70 16.74 -7.83
CA ASN A 149 -8.46 16.78 -8.62
C ASN A 149 -7.36 15.90 -8.02
N THR A 150 -7.31 15.79 -6.68
CA THR A 150 -6.37 14.88 -6.01
C THR A 150 -6.69 13.42 -6.31
N VAL A 151 -7.97 13.04 -6.26
CA VAL A 151 -8.39 11.67 -6.58
C VAL A 151 -8.19 11.36 -8.07
N GLN A 152 -8.43 12.31 -8.96
CA GLN A 152 -8.13 12.20 -10.39
C GLN A 152 -6.62 12.02 -10.63
N LEU A 153 -5.77 12.78 -9.95
CA LEU A 153 -4.32 12.60 -10.05
C LEU A 153 -3.88 11.23 -9.54
N ILE A 154 -4.45 10.74 -8.43
CA ILE A 154 -4.21 9.37 -7.95
C ILE A 154 -4.64 8.36 -9.02
N ASN A 155 -5.79 8.54 -9.66
CA ASN A 155 -6.20 7.69 -10.78
C ASN A 155 -5.17 7.70 -11.94
N THR A 156 -4.67 8.87 -12.32
CA THR A 156 -3.61 9.01 -13.35
C THR A 156 -2.32 8.29 -12.93
N ILE A 157 -1.93 8.39 -11.65
CA ILE A 157 -0.78 7.69 -11.06
C ILE A 157 -0.97 6.18 -11.13
N LEU A 158 -2.20 5.70 -10.91
CA LEU A 158 -2.52 4.28 -10.87
C LEU A 158 -2.76 3.64 -12.26
N THR A 159 -2.84 4.43 -13.33
CA THR A 159 -3.24 3.96 -14.67
C THR A 159 -2.08 4.01 -15.66
N ASN A 160 -2.07 3.11 -16.66
CA ASN A 160 -1.10 3.08 -17.76
C ASN A 160 0.36 3.10 -17.29
N ARG A 161 0.65 2.42 -16.18
CA ARG A 161 2.01 2.25 -15.68
C ARG A 161 2.71 1.21 -16.53
N SER A 162 3.78 1.61 -17.20
CA SER A 162 4.57 0.69 -18.02
C SER A 162 5.76 0.17 -17.23
N PHE A 163 6.07 -1.11 -17.41
CA PHE A 163 7.21 -1.72 -16.76
C PHE A 163 7.96 -2.69 -17.67
N LYS A 164 9.24 -2.88 -17.38
CA LYS A 164 10.08 -3.95 -17.92
C LYS A 164 10.65 -4.74 -16.75
N VAL A 165 10.66 -6.07 -16.88
CA VAL A 165 11.31 -6.96 -15.90
C VAL A 165 12.77 -7.08 -16.28
N HIS A 166 13.65 -6.87 -15.31
CA HIS A 166 15.09 -7.05 -15.43
C HIS A 166 15.50 -8.22 -14.54
N MET A 167 16.12 -9.22 -15.16
CA MET A 167 16.71 -10.37 -14.48
C MET A 167 18.11 -10.60 -15.04
N ASN A 168 19.13 -10.40 -14.21
CA ASN A 168 20.53 -10.42 -14.64
C ASN A 168 20.71 -9.50 -15.87
N ASP A 169 21.27 -10.03 -16.95
CA ASP A 169 21.51 -9.30 -18.20
C ASP A 169 20.32 -9.31 -19.18
N LYS A 170 19.18 -9.88 -18.78
CA LYS A 170 17.99 -10.00 -19.63
C LYS A 170 16.94 -8.94 -19.26
N ILE A 171 16.33 -8.36 -20.30
CA ILE A 171 15.27 -7.36 -20.19
C ILE A 171 14.04 -7.87 -20.94
N SER A 172 12.88 -7.86 -20.30
CA SER A 172 11.63 -8.25 -20.94
C SER A 172 11.11 -7.19 -21.90
N ASN A 173 10.13 -7.59 -22.73
CA ASN A 173 9.25 -6.65 -23.41
C ASN A 173 8.51 -5.76 -22.40
N SER A 174 8.14 -4.55 -22.85
CA SER A 174 7.35 -3.64 -22.04
C SER A 174 5.95 -4.21 -21.80
N ARG A 175 5.47 -4.13 -20.57
CA ARG A 175 4.10 -4.49 -20.17
C ARG A 175 3.44 -3.29 -19.52
N THR A 176 2.10 -3.27 -19.53
CA THR A 176 1.30 -2.21 -18.91
C THR A 176 0.47 -2.79 -17.78
N LEU A 177 0.48 -2.14 -16.63
CA LEU A 177 -0.25 -2.53 -15.43
C LEU A 177 -1.43 -1.58 -15.19
N ASN A 178 -2.64 -2.12 -15.16
CA ASN A 178 -3.89 -1.34 -15.02
C ASN A 178 -4.61 -1.54 -13.67
N ASN A 179 -4.28 -2.60 -12.94
CA ASN A 179 -4.77 -2.89 -11.59
C ASN A 179 -3.60 -3.10 -10.62
N GLY A 180 -3.91 -3.22 -9.34
CA GLY A 180 -2.90 -3.42 -8.32
C GLY A 180 -2.10 -2.16 -7.98
N LEU A 181 -1.32 -2.30 -6.92
CA LEU A 181 -0.46 -1.28 -6.34
C LEU A 181 1.00 -1.73 -6.49
N ALA A 182 1.84 -0.87 -7.05
CA ALA A 182 3.23 -1.23 -7.32
C ALA A 182 4.03 -1.38 -6.01
N GLN A 183 4.65 -2.56 -5.81
CA GLN A 183 5.51 -2.79 -4.66
C GLN A 183 6.77 -1.90 -4.76
N GLY A 184 6.90 -0.92 -3.87
CA GLY A 184 7.94 0.11 -3.92
C GLY A 184 7.43 1.54 -4.20
N SER A 185 6.12 1.69 -4.44
CA SER A 185 5.41 2.98 -4.41
C SER A 185 5.34 3.53 -2.99
N VAL A 186 5.47 4.85 -2.87
CA VAL A 186 5.30 5.56 -1.58
C VAL A 186 3.83 5.64 -1.18
N LEU A 187 2.91 5.71 -2.14
CA LEU A 187 1.47 5.79 -1.89
C LEU A 187 0.83 4.42 -1.64
N ALA A 188 1.36 3.35 -2.23
CA ALA A 188 0.76 2.03 -2.21
C ALA A 188 0.33 1.56 -0.80
N PRO A 189 1.14 1.68 0.27
CA PRO A 189 0.72 1.22 1.59
C PRO A 189 -0.50 1.96 2.16
N LEU A 190 -0.56 3.28 1.96
CA LEU A 190 -1.70 4.09 2.41
C LEU A 190 -2.97 3.76 1.61
N LEU A 191 -2.83 3.58 0.29
CA LEU A 191 -3.93 3.19 -0.58
C LEU A 191 -4.44 1.79 -0.29
N PHE A 192 -3.55 0.87 0.08
CA PHE A 192 -3.91 -0.47 0.52
C PHE A 192 -4.75 -0.43 1.80
N ASN A 193 -4.38 0.41 2.77
CA ASN A 193 -5.19 0.61 3.97
C ASN A 193 -6.61 1.12 3.66
N VAL A 194 -6.76 2.02 2.69
CA VAL A 194 -8.09 2.46 2.22
C VAL A 194 -8.88 1.30 1.63
N TYR A 195 -8.21 0.47 0.81
CA TYR A 195 -8.84 -0.66 0.15
C TYR A 195 -9.32 -1.72 1.16
N ILE A 196 -8.50 -2.05 2.15
CA ILE A 196 -8.79 -3.11 3.13
C ILE A 196 -9.70 -2.63 4.28
N ALA A 197 -9.95 -1.33 4.42
CA ALA A 197 -10.86 -0.78 5.42
C ALA A 197 -12.30 -1.31 5.27
N ASP A 198 -12.62 -1.89 4.12
CA ASP A 198 -13.95 -2.38 3.74
C ASP A 198 -14.26 -3.81 4.14
N LEU A 199 -13.37 -4.44 4.92
CA LEU A 199 -13.63 -5.77 5.42
C LEU A 199 -14.98 -5.79 6.16
N PRO A 200 -15.84 -6.78 5.87
CA PRO A 200 -17.20 -6.83 6.40
C PRO A 200 -17.22 -6.72 7.92
N MET A 201 -18.30 -6.17 8.44
CA MET A 201 -18.54 -6.16 9.88
C MET A 201 -18.79 -7.58 10.34
N THR A 202 -18.15 -7.96 11.45
CA THR A 202 -18.25 -9.28 12.06
C THR A 202 -18.56 -9.12 13.54
N HIS A 203 -19.24 -10.09 14.16
CA HIS A 203 -19.36 -10.15 15.62
C HIS A 203 -18.02 -10.48 16.29
N SER A 204 -17.11 -11.10 15.55
CA SER A 204 -15.74 -11.37 15.96
C SER A 204 -14.87 -10.11 15.89
N ILE A 205 -13.81 -10.07 16.69
CA ILE A 205 -12.81 -8.99 16.68
C ILE A 205 -11.79 -9.26 15.58
N LYS A 206 -11.41 -8.20 14.86
CA LYS A 206 -10.38 -8.23 13.81
C LYS A 206 -9.07 -7.69 14.36
N PHE A 207 -7.98 -8.37 14.05
CA PHE A 207 -6.62 -7.90 14.26
C PHE A 207 -5.89 -7.97 12.92
N ALA A 208 -5.64 -6.82 12.30
CA ALA A 208 -5.02 -6.75 10.98
C ALA A 208 -3.68 -6.01 11.02
N TYR A 209 -2.72 -6.49 10.25
CA TYR A 209 -1.47 -5.80 9.99
C TYR A 209 -1.10 -5.98 8.52
N ALA A 210 -1.20 -4.88 7.75
CA ALA A 210 -1.05 -4.93 6.30
C ALA A 210 -2.09 -5.89 5.70
N ASP A 211 -1.63 -6.90 4.96
CA ASP A 211 -2.43 -7.97 4.35
C ASP A 211 -2.74 -9.14 5.30
N ASP A 212 -2.04 -9.26 6.43
CA ASP A 212 -2.31 -10.28 7.44
C ASP A 212 -3.55 -9.92 8.27
N LEU A 213 -4.51 -10.85 8.37
CA LEU A 213 -5.74 -10.68 9.14
C LEU A 213 -5.97 -11.86 10.07
N ALA A 214 -6.18 -11.59 11.36
CA ALA A 214 -6.70 -12.55 12.32
C ALA A 214 -8.11 -12.14 12.77
N ILE A 215 -9.05 -13.08 12.73
CA ILE A 215 -10.41 -12.90 13.23
C ILE A 215 -10.58 -13.80 14.45
N VAL A 216 -10.97 -13.22 15.58
CA VAL A 216 -11.04 -13.95 16.86
C VAL A 216 -12.39 -13.77 17.51
N ASN A 217 -12.94 -14.87 18.01
CA ASN A 217 -14.14 -14.87 18.83
C ASN A 217 -13.91 -15.69 20.10
N SER A 218 -14.52 -15.27 21.21
CA SER A 218 -14.46 -15.97 22.49
C SER A 218 -15.87 -16.25 22.99
N THR A 219 -16.21 -17.52 23.21
CA THR A 219 -17.54 -17.93 23.66
C THR A 219 -17.47 -18.92 24.82
N HIS A 220 -18.55 -19.00 25.59
CA HIS A 220 -18.76 -20.12 26.49
C HIS A 220 -18.91 -21.41 25.67
N ARG A 221 -18.59 -22.57 26.26
CA ARG A 221 -18.84 -23.87 25.62
C ARG A 221 -20.28 -23.90 25.09
N PRO A 222 -20.50 -24.21 23.80
CA PRO A 222 -21.78 -24.79 23.43
C PRO A 222 -21.95 -26.06 24.27
N GLN A 223 -23.12 -26.22 24.90
CA GLN A 223 -23.48 -27.46 25.59
C GLN A 223 -23.47 -28.64 24.61
#